data_AF-K1TSL1-F1
#
_entry.id   AF-K1TSL1-F1
#
_cell.length_a   1.000
_cell.length_b   1.000
_cell.length_c   1.000
_cell.angle_alpha   90.00
_cell.angle_beta   90.00
_cell.angle_gamma   90.00
#
_symmetry.space_group_name_H-M   'P 1'
#
loop_
_entity.id
_entity.type
_entity.pdbx_description
1 polymer ?
#
loop_
_entity_poly.entity_id
_entity_poly.type
_entity_poly.pdbx_seq_one_letter_code
_entity_poly.pdbx_strand_id
1 'polypeptide(L)'
;MDLVPQGGMEDYGEAMTRAVGHFRQQGVTHFIFGDIFLHDVRSYREAQLAPLGIEVVEPLWGRSSAEVMRDFLDSGLRTVVVTTMADGLGAAAVGREIDRDFVASLPAGV
;
A
#
# COMPACT_ATOMS: atom_id res chain seq x y z
N MET A 1 9.48 -17.87 6.90
CA MET A 1 8.87 -18.22 5.60
C MET A 1 9.45 -17.25 4.60
N ASP A 2 10.07 -17.74 3.53
CA ASP A 2 10.54 -16.86 2.46
C ASP A 2 9.33 -16.48 1.57
N LEU A 3 8.97 -15.21 1.63
CA LEU A 3 7.85 -14.61 0.90
C LEU A 3 8.35 -13.70 -0.23
N VAL A 4 9.67 -13.64 -0.45
CA VAL A 4 10.26 -12.75 -1.44
C VAL A 4 9.89 -13.26 -2.83
N PRO A 5 9.16 -12.48 -3.64
CA PRO A 5 8.94 -12.82 -5.03
C PRO A 5 10.29 -12.80 -5.77
N GLN A 6 10.58 -13.86 -6.50
CA GLN A 6 11.73 -14.05 -7.39
C GLN A 6 11.61 -13.24 -8.70
N GLY A 7 10.49 -12.58 -8.95
CA GLY A 7 10.34 -11.54 -9.98
C GLY A 7 9.38 -11.93 -11.10
N GLY A 8 8.09 -11.82 -10.84
CA GLY A 8 7.01 -11.99 -11.81
C GLY A 8 5.63 -11.98 -11.15
N MET A 9 4.55 -11.73 -11.91
CA MET A 9 3.18 -11.68 -11.36
C MET A 9 2.65 -13.07 -10.98
N GLU A 10 3.05 -14.11 -11.72
CA GLU A 10 2.73 -15.51 -11.42
C GLU A 10 3.35 -15.92 -10.07
N ASP A 11 4.60 -15.54 -9.84
CA ASP A 11 5.33 -15.77 -8.60
C ASP A 11 4.75 -14.98 -7.41
N TYR A 12 4.26 -13.76 -7.64
CA TYR A 12 3.50 -13.01 -6.62
C TYR A 12 2.23 -13.76 -6.18
N GLY A 13 1.46 -14.31 -7.13
CA GLY A 13 0.21 -15.02 -6.82
C GLY A 13 0.45 -16.31 -6.02
N GLU A 14 1.50 -17.05 -6.35
CA GLU A 14 1.90 -18.22 -5.57
C GLU A 14 2.41 -17.83 -4.17
N ALA A 15 3.24 -16.78 -4.08
CA ALA A 15 3.71 -16.27 -2.79
C ALA A 15 2.55 -15.83 -1.89
N MET A 16 1.56 -15.14 -2.44
CA MET A 16 0.34 -14.76 -1.73
C MET A 16 -0.45 -15.99 -1.26
N THR A 17 -0.62 -16.99 -2.12
CA THR A 17 -1.32 -18.24 -1.76
C THR A 17 -0.61 -18.97 -0.62
N ARG A 18 0.73 -19.04 -0.67
CA ARG A 18 1.53 -19.62 0.41
C ARG A 18 1.36 -18.82 1.72
N ALA A 19 1.37 -17.48 1.65
CA ALA A 19 1.19 -16.62 2.81
C ALA A 19 -0.19 -16.83 3.45
N VAL A 20 -1.25 -16.88 2.65
CA VAL A 20 -2.60 -17.18 3.11
C VAL A 20 -2.65 -18.54 3.80
N GLY A 21 -2.07 -19.58 3.20
CA GLY A 21 -2.01 -20.91 3.82
C GLY A 21 -1.36 -20.89 5.21
N HIS A 22 -0.25 -20.15 5.36
CA HIS A 22 0.43 -20.00 6.64
C HIS A 22 -0.40 -19.26 7.70
N PHE A 23 -1.03 -18.15 7.34
CA PHE A 23 -1.80 -17.34 8.29
C PHE A 23 -3.16 -17.94 8.62
N ARG A 24 -3.79 -18.65 7.69
CA ARG A 24 -5.03 -19.39 7.97
C ARG A 24 -4.86 -20.48 9.01
N GLN A 25 -3.71 -21.16 9.03
CA GLN A 25 -3.38 -22.13 10.08
C GLN A 25 -3.31 -21.48 11.48
N GLN A 26 -3.15 -20.16 11.55
CA GLN A 26 -3.15 -19.36 12.78
C GLN A 26 -4.52 -18.74 13.08
N GLY A 27 -5.56 -19.07 12.31
CA GLY A 27 -6.91 -18.54 12.49
C GLY A 27 -7.14 -17.15 11.87
N VAL A 28 -6.21 -16.65 11.05
CA VAL A 28 -6.41 -15.37 10.34
C VAL A 28 -7.49 -15.53 9.28
N THR A 29 -8.44 -14.59 9.27
CA THR A 29 -9.58 -14.54 8.35
C THR A 29 -9.64 -13.26 7.51
N HIS A 30 -8.85 -12.24 7.85
CA HIS A 30 -8.87 -10.94 7.18
C HIS A 30 -7.47 -10.46 6.87
N PHE A 31 -7.26 -9.94 5.66
CA PHE A 31 -6.06 -9.20 5.28
C PHE A 31 -6.42 -7.73 5.08
N ILE A 32 -5.64 -6.84 5.69
CA ILE A 32 -5.82 -5.39 5.60
C ILE A 32 -4.79 -4.83 4.65
N PHE A 33 -5.24 -4.03 3.69
CA PHE A 33 -4.39 -3.31 2.75
C PHE A 33 -4.64 -1.80 2.88
N GLY A 34 -3.69 -1.01 2.39
CA GLY A 34 -3.67 0.44 2.54
C GLY A 34 -3.99 1.20 1.25
N ASP A 35 -4.72 0.57 0.31
CA ASP A 35 -4.99 1.22 -0.96
C ASP A 35 -6.07 2.31 -0.79
N ILE A 36 -5.90 3.41 -1.52
CA ILE A 36 -6.84 4.54 -1.47
C ILE A 36 -7.84 4.47 -2.64
N PHE A 37 -7.36 4.23 -3.88
CA PHE A 37 -8.19 4.32 -5.10
C PHE A 37 -7.97 3.23 -6.18
N LEU A 38 -7.07 2.26 -5.99
CA LEU A 38 -6.67 1.35 -7.06
C LEU A 38 -7.71 0.22 -7.28
N HIS A 39 -8.79 0.53 -7.98
CA HIS A 39 -9.95 -0.36 -8.17
C HIS A 39 -9.56 -1.74 -8.69
N ASP A 40 -8.79 -1.80 -9.77
CA ASP A 40 -8.41 -3.06 -10.40
C ASP A 40 -7.53 -3.93 -9.48
N VAL A 41 -6.67 -3.30 -8.70
CA VAL A 41 -5.82 -3.98 -7.72
C VAL A 41 -6.66 -4.58 -6.60
N ARG A 42 -7.63 -3.83 -6.09
CA ARG A 42 -8.56 -4.31 -5.07
C ARG A 42 -9.38 -5.50 -5.58
N SER A 43 -10.03 -5.36 -6.73
CA SER A 43 -10.84 -6.44 -7.31
C SER A 43 -10.00 -7.70 -7.59
N TYR A 44 -8.76 -7.54 -8.06
CA TYR A 44 -7.83 -8.65 -8.24
C TYR A 44 -7.54 -9.38 -6.91
N ARG A 45 -7.24 -8.64 -5.84
CA ARG A 45 -6.96 -9.22 -4.51
C ARG A 45 -8.19 -9.92 -3.93
N GLU A 46 -9.37 -9.31 -4.03
CA GLU A 46 -10.63 -9.92 -3.59
C GLU A 46 -10.88 -11.25 -4.32
N ALA A 47 -10.76 -11.26 -5.65
CA ALA A 47 -10.93 -12.47 -6.45
C ALA A 47 -9.90 -13.57 -6.13
N GLN A 48 -8.67 -13.18 -5.78
CA GLN A 48 -7.60 -14.10 -5.40
C GLN A 48 -7.77 -14.68 -3.99
N LEU A 49 -8.20 -13.85 -3.03
CA LEU A 49 -8.21 -14.19 -1.59
C LEU A 49 -9.53 -14.78 -1.11
N ALA A 50 -10.67 -14.39 -1.71
CA ALA A 50 -11.97 -14.91 -1.33
C ALA A 50 -12.09 -16.45 -1.46
N PRO A 51 -11.59 -17.12 -2.52
CA PRO A 51 -11.59 -18.58 -2.61
C PRO A 51 -10.76 -19.24 -1.50
N LEU A 52 -9.80 -18.52 -0.94
CA LEU A 52 -8.98 -18.97 0.16
C LEU A 52 -9.61 -18.64 1.52
N GLY A 53 -10.84 -18.10 1.58
CA GLY A 53 -11.53 -17.77 2.83
C GLY A 53 -10.92 -16.60 3.59
N ILE A 54 -10.24 -15.70 2.88
CA ILE A 54 -9.72 -14.45 3.43
C ILE A 54 -10.57 -13.28 2.91
N GLU A 55 -11.08 -12.48 3.84
CA GLU A 55 -11.74 -11.21 3.54
C GLU A 55 -10.70 -10.09 3.37
N VAL A 56 -10.87 -9.29 2.32
CA VAL A 56 -10.01 -8.12 2.05
C VAL A 56 -10.65 -6.89 2.68
N VAL A 57 -9.87 -6.18 3.50
CA VAL A 57 -10.30 -4.95 4.17
C VAL A 57 -9.41 -3.79 3.71
N GLU A 58 -10.04 -2.71 3.24
CA GLU A 58 -9.36 -1.50 2.74
C GLU A 58 -9.86 -0.28 3.53
N PRO A 59 -9.28 0.05 4.71
CA PRO A 59 -9.79 1.10 5.59
C PRO A 59 -9.68 2.51 5.00
N LEU A 60 -8.77 2.70 4.05
CA LEU A 60 -8.52 3.99 3.41
C LEU A 60 -9.33 4.19 2.12
N TRP A 61 -10.12 3.19 1.72
CA TRP A 61 -10.79 3.18 0.43
C TRP A 61 -11.75 4.35 0.25
N GLY A 62 -11.63 5.06 -0.87
CA GLY A 62 -12.51 6.17 -1.22
C GLY A 62 -12.28 7.45 -0.43
N ARG A 63 -11.32 7.48 0.50
CA ARG A 63 -10.88 8.71 1.19
C ARG A 63 -10.02 9.55 0.25
N SER A 64 -10.05 10.88 0.38
CA SER A 64 -9.14 11.71 -0.43
C SER A 64 -7.68 11.58 0.04
N SER A 65 -6.71 11.67 -0.88
CA SER A 65 -5.28 11.68 -0.52
C SER A 65 -4.95 12.78 0.49
N ALA A 66 -5.61 13.94 0.39
CA ALA A 66 -5.44 15.06 1.31
C ALA A 66 -5.91 14.73 2.74
N GLU A 67 -7.04 14.04 2.89
CA GLU A 67 -7.52 13.59 4.21
C GLU A 67 -6.60 12.53 4.81
N VAL A 68 -6.18 11.54 4.00
CA VAL A 68 -5.26 10.49 4.46
C VAL A 68 -3.91 11.07 4.87
N MET A 69 -3.37 12.00 4.09
CA MET A 69 -2.10 12.66 4.40
C MET A 69 -2.20 13.50 5.68
N ARG A 70 -3.31 14.22 5.88
CA ARG A 70 -3.54 14.97 7.13
C ARG A 70 -3.59 14.04 8.34
N ASP A 71 -4.35 12.96 8.26
CA ASP A 71 -4.43 11.96 9.34
C ASP A 71 -3.05 11.31 9.61
N PHE A 72 -2.29 11.01 8.56
CA PHE A 72 -0.92 10.50 8.68
C PHE A 72 -0.04 11.48 9.47
N LEU A 73 -0.04 12.75 9.11
CA LEU A 73 0.74 13.78 9.81
C LEU A 73 0.28 13.95 11.27
N ASP A 74 -1.02 13.92 11.52
CA ASP A 74 -1.60 14.08 12.85
C ASP A 74 -1.35 12.85 13.75
N SER A 75 -1.14 11.66 13.16
CA SER A 75 -0.78 10.45 13.90
C SER A 75 0.64 10.49 14.51
N GLY A 76 1.50 11.40 14.05
CA GLY A 76 2.91 11.47 14.46
C GLY A 76 3.82 10.43 13.81
N LEU A 77 3.30 9.65 12.85
CA LEU A 77 4.11 8.78 12.00
C LEU A 77 5.10 9.61 11.17
N ARG A 78 6.28 9.04 10.92
CA ARG A 78 7.35 9.66 10.13
C ARG A 78 7.72 8.75 8.98
N THR A 79 7.88 9.32 7.80
CA THR A 79 8.28 8.60 6.59
C THR A 79 9.20 9.46 5.74
N VAL A 80 10.01 8.83 4.90
CA VAL A 80 10.99 9.47 4.02
C VAL A 80 10.71 9.07 2.58
N VAL A 81 10.89 10.01 1.64
CA VAL A 81 10.80 9.72 0.22
C VAL A 81 12.03 8.90 -0.19
N VAL A 82 11.83 7.65 -0.58
CA VAL A 82 12.93 6.77 -1.05
C VAL A 82 13.12 6.81 -2.56
N THR A 83 12.04 7.09 -3.30
CA THR A 83 12.05 7.19 -4.77
C THR A 83 10.97 8.15 -5.23
N THR A 84 11.15 8.72 -6.41
CA THR A 84 10.15 9.56 -7.06
C THR A 84 10.35 9.54 -8.58
N MET A 85 9.35 10.03 -9.31
CA MET A 85 9.46 10.26 -10.74
C MET A 85 10.39 11.45 -11.01
N ALA A 86 11.33 11.28 -11.93
CA ALA A 86 12.32 12.31 -12.26
C ALA A 86 11.68 13.61 -12.81
N ASP A 87 10.60 13.47 -13.56
CA ASP A 87 9.75 14.54 -14.08
C ASP A 87 8.63 14.97 -13.12
N GLY A 88 8.49 14.29 -11.98
CA GLY A 88 7.58 14.64 -10.90
C GLY A 88 8.26 15.51 -9.84
N LEU A 89 8.53 14.94 -8.66
CA LEU A 89 9.15 15.69 -7.56
C LEU A 89 10.67 15.84 -7.71
N GLY A 90 11.28 15.08 -8.62
CA GLY A 90 12.71 15.16 -8.92
C GLY A 90 13.61 14.67 -7.79
N ALA A 91 14.92 14.59 -8.07
CA ALA A 91 15.90 14.01 -7.14
C ALA A 91 15.97 14.72 -5.78
N ALA A 92 15.64 16.02 -5.71
CA ALA A 92 15.66 16.80 -4.48
C ALA A 92 14.60 16.36 -3.45
N ALA A 93 13.57 15.63 -3.86
CA ALA A 93 12.59 15.07 -2.94
C ALA A 93 13.12 13.82 -2.21
N VAL A 94 14.01 13.06 -2.82
CA VAL A 94 14.55 11.82 -2.23
C VAL A 94 15.34 12.14 -0.96
N GLY A 95 15.09 11.39 0.10
CA GLY A 95 15.69 11.58 1.41
C GLY A 95 14.98 12.64 2.27
N ARG A 96 14.01 13.38 1.73
CA ARG A 96 13.19 14.30 2.54
C ARG A 96 12.13 13.54 3.32
N GLU A 97 11.93 13.97 4.56
CA GLU A 97 10.80 13.53 5.38
C GLU A 97 9.50 14.13 4.84
N ILE A 98 8.42 13.36 4.92
CA ILE A 98 7.07 13.86 4.63
C ILE A 98 6.52 14.50 5.91
N ASP A 99 6.71 15.82 6.00
CA ASP A 99 6.13 16.68 7.04
C ASP A 99 5.17 17.72 6.42
N ARG A 100 4.64 18.63 7.26
CA ARG A 100 3.70 19.67 6.81
C ARG A 100 4.34 20.62 5.79
N ASP A 101 5.63 20.93 5.93
CA ASP A 101 6.35 21.82 5.02
C ASP A 101 6.61 21.14 3.66
N PHE A 102 6.91 19.84 3.67
CA PHE A 102 7.02 19.02 2.48
C PHE A 102 5.70 19.01 1.71
N VAL A 103 4.58 18.71 2.38
CA VAL A 103 3.25 18.69 1.75
C VAL A 103 2.87 20.05 1.19
N ALA A 104 3.15 21.14 1.92
CA ALA A 104 2.92 22.50 1.43
C ALA A 104 3.80 22.87 0.22
N SER A 105 4.96 22.21 0.06
CA SER A 105 5.87 22.42 -1.08
C SER A 105 5.52 21.62 -2.34
N LEU A 106 4.51 20.75 -2.28
CA LEU A 106 4.14 19.91 -3.42
C LEU A 106 3.58 20.75 -4.59
N PRO A 107 3.93 20.42 -5.85
CA PRO A 107 3.34 21.05 -7.02
C PRO A 107 1.82 20.84 -7.10
N ALA A 108 1.12 21.74 -7.80
CA ALA A 108 -0.30 21.56 -8.07
C ALA A 108 -0.57 20.27 -8.86
N GLY A 109 -1.53 19.47 -8.39
CA GLY A 109 -1.91 18.21 -9.02
C GLY A 109 -1.14 16.97 -8.51
N VAL A 110 -0.25 17.14 -7.53
CA VAL A 110 0.35 16.06 -6.74
C VAL A 110 -0.50 15.76 -5.50
#